data_AF-A0A0G4HGD1-F1
#
_entry.id   AF-A0A0G4HGD1-F1
#
_cell.length_a   1.000
_cell.length_b   1.000
_cell.length_c   1.000
_cell.angle_alpha   90.00
_cell.angle_beta   90.00
_cell.angle_gamma   90.00
#
_symmetry.space_group_name_H-M   'P 1'
#
loop_
_entity.id
_entity.type
_entity.pdbx_description
1 polymer ?
#
loop_
_entity_poly.entity_id
_entity_poly.type
_entity_poly.pdbx_seq_one_letter_code
_entity_poly.pdbx_strand_id
1 'polypeptide(L)' 'MSDAKPSLPADYVVPEVWTHEVQGGTFGGLNRPTAGARTEAKLPKGEHPIQLYSLATPNGQKV' A
#
# COMPACT_ATOMS: atom_id res chain seq x y z
N MET A 1 3.49 -27.66 26.28
CA MET A 1 3.15 -26.24 26.51
C MET A 1 3.44 -25.53 25.20
N SER A 2 2.44 -24.98 24.51
CA SER A 2 2.62 -24.43 23.16
C SER A 2 3.49 -23.17 23.17
N ASP A 3 4.55 -23.13 22.35
CA ASP A 3 5.42 -21.96 22.13
C ASP A 3 4.73 -20.83 21.32
N ALA A 4 3.40 -20.71 21.42
CA ALA A 4 2.63 -19.73 20.68
C ALA A 4 2.96 -18.32 21.18
N LYS A 5 3.51 -17.47 20.30
CA LYS A 5 3.74 -16.06 20.58
C LYS A 5 2.39 -15.38 20.88
N PRO A 6 2.32 -14.49 21.89
CA PRO A 6 1.09 -13.77 22.19
C PRO A 6 0.64 -12.95 20.96
N SER A 7 -0.65 -13.01 20.65
CA SER A 7 -1.27 -12.27 19.56
C SER A 7 -2.36 -11.31 20.06
N LEU A 8 -2.59 -10.25 19.28
CA LEU A 8 -3.71 -9.33 19.46
C LEU A 8 -4.46 -9.26 18.12
N PRO A 9 -5.75 -9.62 18.08
CA PRO A 9 -6.61 -10.10 19.18
C PRO A 9 -6.13 -11.43 19.78
N ALA A 10 -6.49 -11.69 21.04
CA ALA A 10 -6.20 -12.96 21.71
C ALA A 10 -6.75 -14.13 20.88
N ASP A 11 -6.06 -15.26 20.92
CA ASP A 11 -6.37 -16.49 20.18
C ASP A 11 -6.19 -16.42 18.64
N TYR A 12 -5.66 -15.31 18.10
CA TYR A 12 -5.26 -15.28 16.69
C TYR A 12 -3.98 -16.09 16.47
N VAL A 13 -4.05 -17.12 15.62
CA VAL A 13 -2.88 -17.94 15.26
C VAL A 13 -2.20 -17.30 14.04
N VAL A 14 -1.00 -16.78 14.25
CA VAL A 14 -0.18 -16.21 13.17
C VAL A 14 0.33 -17.36 12.29
N PRO A 15 0.13 -17.32 10.96
CA PRO A 15 0.64 -18.36 10.08
C PRO A 15 2.17 -18.32 9.99
N GLU A 16 2.80 -19.47 9.75
CA GLU A 16 4.26 -19.56 9.56
C GLU A 16 4.72 -18.78 8.32
N VAL A 17 3.91 -18.80 7.25
CA VAL A 17 4.11 -18.02 6.04
C VAL A 17 2.91 -17.10 5.84
N TRP A 18 3.17 -15.81 5.77
CA TRP A 18 2.12 -14.82 5.53
C TRP A 18 1.55 -14.94 4.12
N THR A 19 0.23 -14.80 3.99
CA THR A 19 -0.47 -14.73 2.70
C THR A 19 -1.33 -13.48 2.63
N HIS A 20 -1.48 -12.93 1.44
CA HIS A 20 -2.28 -11.72 1.23
C HIS A 20 -3.74 -12.06 0.96
N GLU A 21 -4.63 -11.65 1.86
CA GLU A 21 -6.08 -11.68 1.66
C GLU A 21 -6.62 -10.31 1.21
N VAL A 22 -7.84 -10.27 0.67
CA VAL A 22 -8.46 -8.99 0.27
C VAL A 22 -8.69 -8.13 1.50
N GLN A 23 -8.01 -6.98 1.55
CA GLN A 23 -8.14 -6.04 2.66
C GLN A 23 -9.35 -5.11 2.48
N GLY A 24 -10.00 -4.77 3.59
CA GLY A 24 -11.06 -3.76 3.64
C GLY A 24 -10.52 -2.32 3.77
N GLY A 25 -11.43 -1.38 4.07
CA GLY A 25 -11.09 0.03 4.29
C GLY A 25 -10.87 0.83 3.00
N THR A 26 -10.66 2.15 3.16
CA THR A 26 -10.59 3.12 2.04
C THR A 26 -9.57 2.76 0.97
N PHE A 27 -8.45 2.14 1.36
CA PHE A 27 -7.35 1.79 0.46
C PHE A 27 -7.21 0.28 0.19
N GLY A 28 -8.16 -0.55 0.65
CA GLY A 28 -8.08 -2.02 0.52
C GLY A 28 -7.98 -2.51 -0.93
N GLY A 29 -8.63 -1.80 -1.86
CA GLY A 29 -8.49 -2.07 -3.30
C GLY A 29 -7.14 -1.64 -3.91
N LEU A 30 -6.43 -0.72 -3.26
CA LEU A 30 -5.16 -0.19 -3.72
C LEU A 30 -3.97 -1.00 -3.19
N ASN A 31 -3.99 -1.43 -1.93
CA ASN A 31 -2.87 -2.17 -1.33
C ASN A 31 -2.68 -3.58 -1.94
N ARG A 32 -1.43 -3.96 -2.22
CA ARG A 32 -1.04 -5.27 -2.79
C ARG A 32 0.35 -5.69 -2.29
N PRO A 33 0.65 -7.01 -2.25
CA PRO A 33 1.95 -7.51 -1.82
C PRO A 33 3.05 -7.39 -2.90
N THR A 34 2.68 -7.01 -4.13
CA THR A 34 3.58 -6.88 -5.27
C THR A 34 3.55 -5.47 -5.85
N ALA A 35 4.69 -5.02 -6.35
CA ALA A 35 4.81 -3.78 -7.12
C ALA A 35 4.47 -3.99 -8.61
N GLY A 36 4.38 -2.90 -9.37
CA GLY A 36 4.20 -2.91 -10.83
C GLY A 36 3.05 -2.05 -11.34
N ALA A 37 3.13 -1.65 -12.61
CA ALA A 37 2.03 -0.96 -13.29
C ALA A 37 0.85 -1.91 -13.51
N ARG A 38 -0.38 -1.43 -13.25
CA ARG A 38 -1.63 -2.18 -13.51
C ARG A 38 -2.24 -1.83 -14.86
N THR A 39 -1.92 -0.66 -15.35
CA THR A 39 -2.39 -0.11 -16.60
C THR A 39 -1.26 0.64 -17.27
N GLU A 40 -1.34 0.74 -18.59
CA GLU A 40 -0.52 1.67 -19.34
C GLU A 40 -1.19 3.05 -19.32
N ALA A 41 -0.42 4.09 -18.99
CA ALA A 41 -0.89 5.47 -18.99
C ALA A 41 0.23 6.41 -19.40
N LYS A 42 -0.05 7.31 -20.34
CA LYS A 42 0.84 8.42 -20.69
C LYS A 42 0.49 9.62 -19.80
N LEU A 43 1.46 10.12 -19.05
CA LEU A 43 1.27 11.29 -18.21
C LEU A 43 1.28 12.58 -19.05
N PRO A 44 0.36 13.54 -18.79
CA PRO A 44 0.37 14.82 -19.47
C PRO A 44 1.59 15.65 -19.08
N LYS A 45 2.22 16.30 -20.06
CA LYS A 45 3.41 17.15 -19.88
C LYS A 45 3.15 18.54 -20.46
N GLY A 46 3.42 19.59 -19.69
CA GLY A 46 3.38 20.98 -20.15
C GLY A 46 4.74 21.52 -20.61
N GLU A 47 4.78 22.83 -20.88
CA GLU A 47 5.96 23.52 -21.42
C GLU A 47 7.05 23.84 -20.38
N HIS A 48 6.68 23.89 -19.10
CA HIS A 48 7.64 24.27 -18.06
C HIS A 48 8.71 23.19 -17.82
N PRO A 49 9.94 23.57 -17.40
CA PRO A 49 11.02 22.62 -17.18
C PRO A 49 10.72 21.56 -16.11
N ILE A 50 9.89 21.90 -15.12
CA ILE A 50 9.55 21.00 -14.00
C ILE A 50 8.10 20.55 -14.15
N GLN A 51 7.88 19.24 -14.09
CA GLN A 51 6.57 18.59 -14.15
C GLN A 51 6.35 17.80 -12.85
N LEU A 52 5.49 18.31 -11.97
CA LEU A 52 5.22 17.69 -10.68
C LEU A 52 3.92 16.88 -10.73
N TYR A 53 4.03 15.56 -10.60
CA TYR A 53 2.89 14.65 -10.43
C TYR A 53 2.73 14.33 -8.95
N SER A 54 1.81 15.02 -8.28
CA SER A 54 1.67 14.98 -6.83
C SER A 54 0.19 14.92 -6.42
N LEU A 55 -0.03 14.90 -5.11
CA LEU A 55 -1.33 15.04 -4.47
C LEU A 55 -1.14 15.92 -3.24
N ALA A 56 -2.17 16.67 -2.85
CA ALA A 56 -2.17 17.58 -1.69
C ALA A 56 -2.16 16.84 -0.32
N THR A 57 -1.28 15.85 -0.16
CA THR A 57 -0.96 15.18 1.10
C THR A 57 0.15 15.93 1.84
N PRO A 58 0.40 15.66 3.14
CA PRO A 58 1.53 16.23 3.86
C PRO A 58 2.91 15.95 3.22
N ASN A 59 3.04 14.86 2.46
CA ASN A 59 4.27 14.61 1.68
C ASN A 59 4.35 15.48 0.43
N GLY A 60 3.22 15.72 -0.24
CA GLY A 60 3.16 16.59 -1.42
C GLY A 60 3.43 18.05 -1.08
N GLN A 61 3.09 18.50 0.13
CA GLN A 61 3.37 19.87 0.62
C GLN A 61 4.86 20.19 0.79
N LYS A 62 5.74 19.18 0.81
CA LYS A 62 7.18 19.36 1.02
C LYS A 62 7.91 19.83 -0.24
N VAL A 63 7.29 19.69 -1.40
CA VAL A 63 7.86 19.99 -2.73
C VAL A 63 7.32 21.32 -3.20
#